data_AF-A0A2U8E1D1-F1
#
_entry.id   AF-A0A2U8E1D1-F1
#
_cell.length_a   1.000
_cell.length_b   1.000
_cell.length_c   1.000
_cell.angle_alpha   90.00
_cell.angle_beta   90.00
_cell.angle_gamma   90.00
#
_symmetry.space_group_name_H-M   'P 1'
#
loop_
_entity.id
_entity.type
_entity.pdbx_description
1 polymer ?
#
loop_
_entity_poly.entity_id
_entity_poly.type
_entity_poly.pdbx_seq_one_letter_code
_entity_poly.pdbx_strand_id
1 'polypeptide(L)'
;MSEDITEKPASKVRVEKKSSKPAKKRIQKESSGNAAYPRHSLAKVLRVPEAMLAQNAGKNCTEKEAAKFVGVGYGGPFRLEISSCLKFGLLDRPSSGTLAITDLARRALRPQNPSDDIKALQEAVLKAPQISEVYEHYRGENLPDKKFFENALIDKFKVPLDKIADFINIFEQSLEKAKLIQKIDDRTRVIDVTESIPGQQEEVRLKKIGKDVKVASDDSCFVMMPFADPIGSYYEKIYEPAILKAGLNPVRADNEIFGTGKIMDQIWSGIYAARILVAELTSRNPNVFYELGLAHALRKPVVLVSATEADVPFDLKHIRVIYYEMTDPFWGQKLMDKVSENILSALKNPEEAILPRVLENK
;
A
#
# COMPACT_ATOMS: atom_id res chain seq x y z
N MET A 1 57.98 95.20 1.35
CA MET A 1 58.37 94.16 0.38
C MET A 1 57.95 92.82 0.96
N SER A 2 57.04 92.15 0.26
CA SER A 2 56.88 90.68 0.15
C SER A 2 56.50 89.83 1.38
N GLU A 3 55.29 89.24 1.33
CA GLU A 3 54.89 87.79 1.46
C GLU A 3 55.72 86.84 2.37
N ASP A 4 55.21 85.80 3.06
CA ASP A 4 54.01 84.96 2.85
C ASP A 4 53.69 84.01 4.04
N ILE A 5 52.41 83.61 4.12
CA ILE A 5 51.71 82.37 4.57
C ILE A 5 52.26 81.46 5.72
N THR A 6 51.40 81.10 6.69
CA THR A 6 50.81 79.74 6.91
C THR A 6 49.86 79.64 8.13
N GLU A 7 48.84 78.77 7.98
CA GLU A 7 47.58 78.64 8.75
C GLU A 7 47.65 77.93 10.13
N LYS A 8 46.56 78.12 10.89
CA LYS A 8 46.24 77.61 12.26
C LYS A 8 45.74 76.16 12.29
N PRO A 9 45.79 75.47 13.46
CA PRO A 9 44.87 74.37 13.78
C PRO A 9 43.78 74.75 14.80
N ALA A 10 42.62 74.10 14.68
CA ALA A 10 41.38 74.34 15.43
C ALA A 10 41.12 73.34 16.58
N SER A 11 40.18 73.75 17.41
CA SER A 11 39.86 73.40 18.81
C SER A 11 39.19 72.05 19.10
N LYS A 12 39.42 71.56 20.33
CA LYS A 12 38.79 70.41 21.00
C LYS A 12 37.36 70.70 21.49
N VAL A 13 36.45 69.74 21.35
CA VAL A 13 35.17 69.68 22.09
C VAL A 13 35.03 68.30 22.76
N ARG A 14 34.55 68.33 24.02
CA ARG A 14 34.42 67.24 24.99
C ARG A 14 33.03 66.59 24.85
N VAL A 15 32.95 65.26 24.73
CA VAL A 15 31.69 64.49 24.60
C VAL A 15 31.38 63.73 25.90
N GLU A 16 30.14 63.86 26.37
CA GLU A 16 29.55 63.12 27.49
C GLU A 16 29.29 61.64 27.15
N LYS A 17 29.56 60.73 28.11
CA LYS A 17 29.29 59.29 28.01
C LYS A 17 27.81 58.99 28.27
N LYS A 18 27.10 58.47 27.25
CA LYS A 18 25.87 57.66 27.43
C LYS A 18 26.21 56.18 27.30
N SER A 19 25.96 55.41 28.35
CA SER A 19 26.07 53.95 28.38
C SER A 19 24.85 53.31 27.68
N SER A 20 25.03 52.73 26.50
CA SER A 20 24.04 51.85 25.87
C SER A 20 24.40 50.38 26.15
N LYS A 21 23.52 49.66 26.86
CA LYS A 21 23.54 48.19 26.90
C LYS A 21 23.12 47.67 25.52
N PRO A 22 23.75 46.62 24.97
CA PRO A 22 23.33 46.06 23.70
C PRO A 22 21.95 45.41 23.86
N ALA A 23 20.99 45.89 23.07
CA ALA A 23 19.67 45.30 22.98
C ALA A 23 19.80 43.85 22.50
N LYS A 24 19.38 42.90 23.35
CA LYS A 24 19.17 41.50 22.94
C LYS A 24 18.16 41.51 21.79
N LYS A 25 18.63 41.26 20.56
CA LYS A 25 17.77 40.96 19.42
C LYS A 25 16.87 39.80 19.83
N ARG A 26 15.60 40.11 20.05
CA ARG A 26 14.54 39.12 20.21
C ARG A 26 14.49 38.38 18.87
N ILE A 27 15.00 37.16 18.83
CA ILE A 27 14.81 36.27 17.69
C ILE A 27 13.29 36.17 17.54
N GLN A 28 12.77 36.76 16.47
CA GLN A 28 11.39 36.56 16.08
C GLN A 28 11.26 35.06 15.83
N LYS A 29 10.53 34.36 16.70
CA LYS A 29 9.99 33.05 16.37
C LYS A 29 9.20 33.28 15.09
N GLU A 30 9.73 32.80 13.97
CA GLU A 30 8.94 32.62 12.77
C GLU A 30 7.65 31.93 13.21
N SER A 31 6.54 32.58 12.92
CA SER A 31 5.21 32.02 13.14
C SER A 31 5.23 30.64 12.52
N SER A 32 5.11 29.60 13.35
CA SER A 32 4.97 28.23 12.88
C SER A 32 3.71 28.18 12.01
N GLY A 33 3.88 28.31 10.69
CA GLY A 33 2.86 27.97 9.72
C GLY A 33 2.33 26.58 10.07
N ASN A 34 1.04 26.35 9.86
CA ASN A 34 0.43 25.03 10.07
C ASN A 34 1.37 23.95 9.51
N ALA A 35 1.92 23.11 10.37
CA ALA A 35 2.83 22.06 9.93
C ALA A 35 2.14 21.24 8.84
N ALA A 36 2.85 20.96 7.74
CA ALA A 36 2.29 20.29 6.58
C ALA A 36 1.75 18.89 6.93
N TYR A 37 2.37 18.21 7.89
CA TYR A 37 2.05 16.85 8.33
C TYR A 37 1.31 16.80 9.70
N PRO A 38 0.73 15.65 10.10
CA PRO A 38 0.17 15.44 11.44
C PRO A 38 1.22 15.64 12.54
N ARG A 39 0.87 16.25 13.68
CA ARG A 39 1.79 16.47 14.81
C ARG A 39 1.76 15.36 15.85
N HIS A 40 1.03 14.30 15.56
CA HIS A 40 0.80 13.15 16.43
C HIS A 40 0.66 11.92 15.56
N SER A 41 1.08 10.75 16.06
CA SER A 41 0.91 9.49 15.36
C SER A 41 -0.56 9.09 15.22
N LEU A 42 -0.87 8.30 14.20
CA LEU A 42 -2.21 7.72 14.01
C LEU A 42 -2.68 6.99 15.27
N ALA A 43 -1.79 6.21 15.89
CA ALA A 43 -2.06 5.51 17.15
C ALA A 43 -2.57 6.44 18.26
N LYS A 44 -1.95 7.63 18.41
CA LYS A 44 -2.31 8.60 19.44
C LYS A 44 -3.66 9.26 19.17
N VAL A 45 -3.92 9.63 17.92
CA VAL A 45 -5.07 10.49 17.59
C VAL A 45 -6.41 9.75 17.53
N LEU A 46 -6.40 8.42 17.35
CA LEU A 46 -7.61 7.59 17.32
C LEU A 46 -8.47 7.72 18.60
N ARG A 47 -7.85 8.07 19.73
CA ARG A 47 -8.55 8.30 20.99
C ARG A 47 -9.64 9.39 20.90
N VAL A 48 -9.51 10.34 19.97
CA VAL A 48 -10.48 11.43 19.80
C VAL A 48 -11.80 10.93 19.18
N PRO A 49 -11.82 10.36 17.97
CA PRO A 49 -13.03 9.77 17.42
C PRO A 49 -13.55 8.59 18.26
N GLU A 50 -12.69 7.84 18.93
CA GLU A 50 -13.09 6.78 19.87
C GLU A 50 -13.90 7.36 21.04
N ALA A 51 -13.40 8.41 21.69
CA ALA A 51 -14.11 9.07 22.77
C ALA A 51 -15.44 9.69 22.31
N MET A 52 -15.49 10.29 21.11
CA MET A 52 -16.74 10.78 20.53
C MET A 52 -17.74 9.64 20.29
N LEU A 53 -17.32 8.50 19.73
CA LEU A 53 -18.18 7.33 19.56
C LEU A 53 -18.72 6.80 20.89
N ALA A 54 -17.86 6.71 21.90
CA ALA A 54 -18.22 6.19 23.21
C ALA A 54 -19.17 7.12 23.97
N GLN A 55 -18.93 8.43 23.94
CA GLN A 55 -19.64 9.39 24.78
C GLN A 55 -20.90 9.98 24.12
N ASN A 56 -20.97 10.03 22.78
CA ASN A 56 -22.11 10.64 22.07
C ASN A 56 -22.62 9.86 20.84
N ALA A 57 -22.21 8.59 20.69
CA ALA A 57 -22.52 7.75 19.53
C ALA A 57 -21.97 8.28 18.19
N GLY A 58 -20.98 9.18 18.23
CA GLY A 58 -20.37 9.79 17.06
C GLY A 58 -21.24 10.82 16.37
N LYS A 59 -22.14 11.47 17.10
CA LYS A 59 -22.87 12.66 16.63
C LYS A 59 -21.93 13.86 16.57
N ASN A 60 -22.26 14.85 15.74
CA ASN A 60 -21.49 16.08 15.65
C ASN A 60 -21.39 16.75 17.02
N CYS A 61 -20.21 17.27 17.34
CA CYS A 61 -19.97 18.00 18.59
C CYS A 61 -18.99 19.15 18.39
N THR A 62 -18.91 20.05 19.37
CA THR A 62 -17.90 21.10 19.39
C THR A 62 -16.52 20.56 19.77
N GLU A 63 -15.46 21.30 19.46
CA GLU A 63 -14.11 20.93 19.90
C GLU A 63 -13.96 20.90 21.43
N LYS A 64 -14.73 21.72 22.16
CA LYS A 64 -14.73 21.74 23.63
C LYS A 64 -15.36 20.47 24.21
N GLU A 65 -16.46 20.01 23.61
CA GLU A 65 -17.09 18.75 23.99
C GLU A 65 -16.20 17.56 23.68
N ALA A 66 -15.56 17.54 22.51
CA ALA A 66 -14.57 16.51 22.16
C ALA A 66 -13.42 16.45 23.19
N ALA A 67 -12.92 17.60 23.65
CA ALA A 67 -11.90 17.66 24.71
C ALA A 67 -12.39 17.02 26.01
N LYS A 68 -13.64 17.32 26.40
CA LYS A 68 -14.30 16.72 27.57
C LYS A 68 -14.48 15.21 27.42
N PHE A 69 -14.86 14.72 26.25
CA PHE A 69 -15.01 13.29 25.98
C PHE A 69 -13.69 12.53 26.15
N VAL A 70 -12.58 13.11 25.70
CA VAL A 70 -11.23 12.55 25.84
C VAL A 70 -10.67 12.73 27.27
N GLY A 71 -11.29 13.57 28.11
CA GLY A 71 -10.85 13.83 29.49
C GLY A 71 -9.67 14.81 29.59
N VAL A 72 -9.54 15.74 28.64
CA VAL A 72 -8.46 16.75 28.62
C VAL A 72 -9.01 18.17 28.55
N GLY A 73 -8.18 19.14 28.96
CA GLY A 73 -8.51 20.56 28.82
C GLY A 73 -8.53 21.01 27.34
N TYR A 74 -9.50 21.84 26.97
CA TYR A 74 -9.52 22.47 25.65
C TYR A 74 -8.46 23.58 25.56
N GLY A 75 -7.43 23.35 24.74
CA GLY A 75 -6.31 24.28 24.58
C GLY A 75 -5.44 23.97 23.37
N GLY A 76 -4.28 24.64 23.28
CA GLY A 76 -3.33 24.48 22.16
C GLY A 76 -2.96 23.02 21.85
N PRO A 77 -2.56 22.20 22.86
CA PRO A 77 -2.22 20.80 22.63
C PRO A 77 -3.37 19.98 22.02
N PHE A 78 -4.59 20.14 22.52
CA PHE A 78 -5.74 19.40 22.00
C PHE A 78 -6.16 19.88 20.60
N ARG A 79 -6.06 21.18 20.31
CA ARG A 79 -6.27 21.70 18.94
C ARG A 79 -5.29 21.10 17.94
N LEU A 80 -4.05 20.80 18.36
CA LEU A 80 -3.07 20.10 17.53
C LEU A 80 -3.41 18.61 17.33
N GLU A 81 -4.00 17.95 18.33
CA GLU A 81 -4.57 16.60 18.18
C GLU A 81 -5.72 16.60 17.15
N ILE A 82 -6.64 17.57 17.23
CA ILE A 82 -7.71 17.75 16.23
C ILE A 82 -7.11 17.99 14.85
N SER A 83 -6.14 18.90 14.71
CA SER A 83 -5.47 19.15 13.42
C SER A 83 -4.84 17.88 12.84
N SER A 84 -4.29 17.02 13.69
CA SER A 84 -3.72 15.74 13.27
C SER A 84 -4.82 14.76 12.83
N CYS A 85 -5.94 14.67 13.56
CA CYS A 85 -7.10 13.87 13.17
C CYS A 85 -7.64 14.27 11.79
N LEU A 86 -7.76 15.57 11.52
CA LEU A 86 -8.20 16.11 10.23
C LEU A 86 -7.26 15.69 9.11
N LYS A 87 -5.93 15.75 9.33
CA LYS A 87 -4.94 15.35 8.33
C LYS A 87 -4.95 13.84 8.04
N PHE A 88 -5.23 12.99 9.02
CA PHE A 88 -5.47 11.56 8.80
C PHE A 88 -6.87 11.26 8.20
N GLY A 89 -7.73 12.28 8.02
CA GLY A 89 -9.10 12.10 7.52
C GLY A 89 -10.05 11.40 8.50
N LEU A 90 -9.72 11.37 9.79
CA LEU A 90 -10.53 10.73 10.83
C LEU A 90 -11.71 11.59 11.31
N LEU A 91 -11.55 12.90 11.18
CA LEU A 91 -12.58 13.88 11.51
C LEU A 91 -12.78 14.84 10.33
N ASP A 92 -13.97 15.42 10.26
CA ASP A 92 -14.30 16.52 9.36
C ASP A 92 -14.80 17.73 10.13
N ARG A 93 -14.78 18.89 9.46
CA ARG A 93 -15.36 20.15 9.95
C ARG A 93 -16.56 20.55 9.09
N PRO A 94 -17.78 20.10 9.42
CA PRO A 94 -18.98 20.48 8.67
C PRO A 94 -19.29 21.98 8.79
N SER A 95 -18.90 22.61 9.89
CA SER A 95 -18.99 24.06 10.10
C SER A 95 -17.91 24.51 11.07
N SER A 96 -17.67 25.83 11.14
CA SER A 96 -16.66 26.40 12.03
C SER A 96 -16.88 25.99 13.49
N GLY A 97 -15.87 25.37 14.10
CA GLY A 97 -15.90 24.91 15.50
C GLY A 97 -16.64 23.59 15.76
N THR A 98 -17.23 22.99 14.73
CA THR A 98 -17.94 21.71 14.81
C THR A 98 -17.08 20.59 14.23
N LEU A 99 -17.07 19.43 14.89
CA LEU A 99 -16.40 18.21 14.47
C LEU A 99 -17.42 17.13 14.15
N ALA A 100 -17.15 16.38 13.09
CA ALA A 100 -17.88 15.17 12.71
C ALA A 100 -16.90 14.00 12.56
N ILE A 101 -17.35 12.78 12.91
CA ILE A 101 -16.59 11.55 12.66
C ILE A 101 -16.83 11.13 11.22
N THR A 102 -15.74 10.82 10.50
CA THR A 102 -15.81 10.33 9.12
C THR A 102 -16.16 8.84 9.07
N ASP A 103 -16.64 8.37 7.92
CA ASP A 103 -16.84 6.93 7.69
C ASP A 103 -15.52 6.14 7.80
N LEU A 104 -14.40 6.78 7.47
CA LEU A 104 -13.06 6.24 7.65
C LEU A 104 -12.79 5.91 9.13
N ALA A 105 -13.03 6.87 10.04
CA ALA A 105 -12.85 6.64 11.47
C ALA A 105 -13.84 5.61 12.03
N ARG A 106 -15.08 5.53 11.50
CA ARG A 106 -16.04 4.48 11.88
C ARG A 106 -15.54 3.10 11.47
N ARG A 107 -15.04 2.93 10.25
CA ARG A 107 -14.44 1.66 9.80
C ARG A 107 -13.21 1.29 10.63
N ALA A 108 -12.36 2.27 10.96
CA ALA A 108 -11.16 2.05 11.78
C ALA A 108 -11.46 1.58 13.21
N LEU A 109 -12.55 2.05 13.82
CA LEU A 109 -12.86 1.83 15.25
C LEU A 109 -14.02 0.86 15.51
N ARG A 110 -14.94 0.73 14.56
CA ARG A 110 -16.14 -0.13 14.64
C ARG A 110 -16.34 -0.87 13.31
N PRO A 111 -15.36 -1.71 12.89
CA PRO A 111 -15.43 -2.44 11.63
C PRO A 111 -16.69 -3.31 11.56
N GLN A 112 -17.30 -3.40 10.38
CA GLN A 112 -18.44 -4.28 10.15
C GLN A 112 -18.03 -5.55 9.39
N ASN A 113 -16.94 -5.49 8.63
CA ASN A 113 -16.36 -6.63 7.94
C ASN A 113 -14.96 -6.96 8.48
N PRO A 114 -14.51 -8.22 8.32
CA PRO A 114 -13.12 -8.57 8.59
C PRO A 114 -12.16 -7.64 7.84
N SER A 115 -11.18 -7.10 8.57
CA SER A 115 -10.11 -6.22 8.06
C SER A 115 -10.50 -4.79 7.67
N ASP A 116 -11.76 -4.38 7.86
CA ASP A 116 -12.17 -2.98 7.64
C ASP A 116 -11.37 -1.99 8.50
N ASP A 117 -10.98 -2.43 9.70
CA ASP A 117 -10.19 -1.67 10.65
C ASP A 117 -8.80 -1.35 10.07
N ILE A 118 -8.05 -2.38 9.67
CA ILE A 118 -6.71 -2.24 9.13
C ILE A 118 -6.74 -1.46 7.82
N LYS A 119 -7.68 -1.75 6.90
CA LYS A 119 -7.83 -1.01 5.65
C LYS A 119 -8.10 0.48 5.88
N ALA A 120 -8.95 0.79 6.85
CA ALA A 120 -9.22 2.18 7.23
C ALA A 120 -7.98 2.87 7.84
N LEU A 121 -7.20 2.16 8.66
CA LEU A 121 -5.96 2.72 9.21
C LEU A 121 -4.92 2.97 8.11
N GLN A 122 -4.81 2.09 7.12
CA GLN A 122 -3.94 2.26 5.95
C GLN A 122 -4.36 3.45 5.09
N GLU A 123 -5.66 3.57 4.79
CA GLU A 123 -6.21 4.71 4.07
C GLU A 123 -5.97 6.03 4.83
N ALA A 124 -6.05 6.03 6.17
CA ALA A 124 -5.74 7.20 6.98
C ALA A 124 -4.27 7.63 6.82
N VAL A 125 -3.32 6.70 6.79
CA VAL A 125 -1.90 7.00 6.51
C VAL A 125 -1.71 7.60 5.12
N LEU A 126 -2.39 7.08 4.09
CA LEU A 126 -2.32 7.61 2.73
C LEU A 126 -2.94 9.00 2.57
N LYS A 127 -3.89 9.37 3.44
CA LYS A 127 -4.47 10.72 3.48
C LYS A 127 -3.56 11.74 4.18
N ALA A 128 -2.66 11.29 5.05
CA ALA A 128 -1.81 12.16 5.85
C ALA A 128 -0.71 12.83 4.99
N PRO A 129 -0.73 14.17 4.81
CA PRO A 129 0.24 14.84 3.94
C PRO A 129 1.68 14.66 4.44
N GLN A 130 2.63 14.61 3.50
CA GLN A 130 4.05 14.24 3.67
C GLN A 130 4.30 12.83 4.23
N ILE A 131 3.50 12.31 5.17
CA ILE A 131 3.59 10.91 5.61
C ILE A 131 3.33 9.99 4.42
N SER A 132 2.27 10.27 3.65
CA SER A 132 1.93 9.51 2.45
C SER A 132 3.05 9.58 1.40
N GLU A 133 3.64 10.75 1.16
CA GLU A 133 4.76 10.93 0.22
C GLU A 133 5.98 10.10 0.60
N VAL A 134 6.35 10.08 1.89
CA VAL A 134 7.47 9.27 2.39
C VAL A 134 7.14 7.79 2.30
N TYR A 135 5.94 7.38 2.68
CA TYR A 135 5.48 5.99 2.55
C TYR A 135 5.52 5.53 1.08
N GLU A 136 4.95 6.30 0.15
CA GLU A 136 4.91 5.98 -1.28
C GLU A 136 6.30 5.88 -1.90
N HIS A 137 7.27 6.64 -1.39
CA HIS A 137 8.64 6.56 -1.87
C HIS A 137 9.32 5.24 -1.49
N TYR A 138 9.06 4.72 -0.29
CA TYR A 138 9.74 3.54 0.26
C TYR A 138 8.90 2.26 0.25
N ARG A 139 7.64 2.31 -0.17
CA ARG A 139 6.75 1.13 -0.21
C ARG A 139 7.41 -0.01 -1.00
N GLY A 140 7.37 -1.22 -0.43
CA GLY A 140 8.01 -2.41 -1.00
C GLY A 140 9.50 -2.55 -0.69
N GLU A 141 10.17 -1.48 -0.22
CA GLU A 141 11.59 -1.43 0.09
C GLU A 141 11.88 -1.45 1.61
N ASN A 142 13.15 -1.59 1.97
CA ASN A 142 13.61 -1.35 3.34
C ASN A 142 13.87 0.14 3.55
N LEU A 143 13.48 0.67 4.71
CA LEU A 143 13.91 2.01 5.09
C LEU A 143 15.44 2.06 5.17
N PRO A 144 16.07 3.14 4.69
CA PRO A 144 17.51 3.34 4.83
C PRO A 144 17.94 3.38 6.30
N ASP A 145 19.22 3.18 6.57
CA ASP A 145 19.76 3.40 7.92
C ASP A 145 19.47 4.83 8.38
N LYS A 146 19.32 5.00 9.70
CA LYS A 146 18.85 6.24 10.34
C LYS A 146 19.45 7.51 9.75
N LYS A 147 20.78 7.59 9.59
CA LYS A 147 21.46 8.78 9.05
C LYS A 147 21.05 9.10 7.61
N PHE A 148 20.89 8.09 6.76
CA PHE A 148 20.46 8.28 5.37
C PHE A 148 18.99 8.65 5.28
N PHE A 149 18.15 8.05 6.13
CA PHE A 149 16.73 8.39 6.21
C PHE A 149 16.53 9.84 6.68
N GLU A 150 17.25 10.28 7.72
CA GLU A 150 17.24 11.66 8.19
C GLU A 150 17.64 12.65 7.08
N ASN A 151 18.71 12.36 6.33
CA ASN A 151 19.13 13.20 5.21
C ASN A 151 18.07 13.24 4.10
N ALA A 152 17.47 12.10 3.75
CA ALA A 152 16.40 12.06 2.75
C ALA A 152 15.17 12.89 3.17
N LEU A 153 14.78 12.83 4.44
CA LEU A 153 13.68 13.63 5.00
C LEU A 153 13.94 15.13 4.85
N ILE A 154 15.18 15.59 5.05
CA ILE A 154 15.57 17.00 4.89
C ILE A 154 15.63 17.37 3.41
N ASP A 155 16.42 16.65 2.64
CA ASP A 155 16.81 17.06 1.30
C ASP A 155 15.70 16.84 0.27
N LYS A 156 14.98 15.72 0.38
CA LYS A 156 13.94 15.33 -0.57
C LYS A 156 12.55 15.76 -0.10
N PHE A 157 12.18 15.41 1.13
CA PHE A 157 10.83 15.64 1.66
C PHE A 157 10.67 16.99 2.36
N LYS A 158 11.75 17.78 2.44
CA LYS A 158 11.76 19.15 2.99
C LYS A 158 11.23 19.22 4.43
N VAL A 159 11.43 18.16 5.21
CA VAL A 159 11.13 18.15 6.65
C VAL A 159 12.18 19.03 7.35
N PRO A 160 11.77 20.04 8.15
CA PRO A 160 12.71 20.90 8.85
C PRO A 160 13.62 20.12 9.80
N LEU A 161 14.91 20.46 9.84
CA LEU A 161 15.92 19.78 10.64
C LEU A 161 15.53 19.64 12.13
N ASP A 162 14.95 20.69 12.71
CA ASP A 162 14.51 20.72 14.11
C ASP A 162 13.26 19.84 14.39
N LYS A 163 12.67 19.25 13.35
CA LYS A 163 11.47 18.42 13.40
C LYS A 163 11.69 16.96 12.98
N ILE A 164 12.91 16.59 12.60
CA ILE A 164 13.21 15.25 12.06
C ILE A 164 12.89 14.14 13.07
N ALA A 165 13.37 14.25 14.31
CA ALA A 165 13.12 13.25 15.33
C ALA A 165 11.63 13.05 15.62
N ASP A 166 10.87 14.14 15.72
CA ASP A 166 9.42 14.11 15.89
C ASP A 166 8.73 13.45 14.69
N PHE A 167 9.13 13.82 13.46
CA PHE A 167 8.56 13.28 12.23
C PHE A 167 8.77 11.77 12.13
N ILE A 168 10.00 11.28 12.36
CA ILE A 168 10.32 9.85 12.31
C ILE A 168 9.44 9.09 13.32
N ASN A 169 9.34 9.59 14.55
CA ASN A 169 8.52 8.95 15.58
C ASN A 169 7.03 8.88 15.17
N ILE A 170 6.49 9.97 14.63
CA ILE A 170 5.10 10.04 14.16
C ILE A 170 4.90 9.09 12.98
N PHE A 171 5.83 9.07 12.03
CA PHE A 171 5.81 8.23 10.84
C PHE A 171 5.80 6.74 11.22
N GLU A 172 6.80 6.29 11.97
CA GLU A 172 6.95 4.89 12.38
C GLU A 172 5.75 4.39 13.17
N GLN A 173 5.31 5.13 14.20
CA GLN A 173 4.13 4.73 14.99
C GLN A 173 2.84 4.71 14.17
N SER A 174 2.73 5.58 13.16
CA SER A 174 1.54 5.60 12.30
C SER A 174 1.53 4.39 11.35
N LEU A 175 2.67 4.09 10.73
CA LEU A 175 2.80 2.93 9.86
C LEU A 175 2.68 1.62 10.64
N GLU A 176 3.24 1.54 11.85
CA GLU A 176 3.09 0.37 12.73
C GLU A 176 1.61 0.14 13.09
N LYS A 177 0.89 1.20 13.48
CA LYS A 177 -0.55 1.10 13.79
C LYS A 177 -1.37 0.63 12.58
N ALA A 178 -0.99 1.03 11.37
CA ALA A 178 -1.63 0.64 10.13
C ALA A 178 -1.09 -0.68 9.53
N LYS A 179 -0.16 -1.37 10.22
CA LYS A 179 0.52 -2.58 9.72
C LYS A 179 1.17 -2.38 8.34
N LEU A 180 1.80 -1.22 8.14
CA LEU A 180 2.51 -0.83 6.91
C LEU A 180 4.03 -0.99 7.00
N ILE A 181 4.54 -1.42 8.15
CA ILE A 181 5.94 -1.77 8.33
C ILE A 181 6.09 -3.10 9.05
N GLN A 182 7.17 -3.81 8.72
CA GLN A 182 7.62 -5.01 9.41
C GLN A 182 9.08 -4.84 9.83
N LYS A 183 9.38 -5.17 11.08
CA LYS A 183 10.76 -5.20 11.57
C LYS A 183 11.32 -6.60 11.36
N ILE A 184 12.38 -6.70 10.56
CA ILE A 184 13.12 -7.94 10.29
C ILE A 184 14.57 -7.65 10.69
N ASP A 185 15.02 -8.28 11.78
CA ASP A 185 16.29 -7.98 12.44
C ASP A 185 16.42 -6.47 12.76
N ASP A 186 17.48 -5.83 12.28
CA ASP A 186 17.74 -4.39 12.45
C ASP A 186 17.13 -3.52 11.32
N ARG A 187 16.36 -4.10 10.40
CA ARG A 187 15.79 -3.39 9.25
C ARG A 187 14.27 -3.26 9.36
N THR A 188 13.76 -2.11 8.92
CA THR A 188 12.32 -1.87 8.82
C THR A 188 11.91 -1.92 7.36
N ARG A 189 11.14 -2.94 6.97
CA ARG A 189 10.57 -3.07 5.63
C ARG A 189 9.23 -2.35 5.55
N VAL A 190 9.02 -1.52 4.53
CA VAL A 190 7.72 -0.91 4.24
C VAL A 190 6.90 -1.84 3.37
N ILE A 191 5.71 -2.19 3.83
CA ILE A 191 4.80 -3.11 3.15
C ILE A 191 4.07 -2.33 2.06
N ASP A 192 4.05 -2.85 0.84
CA ASP A 192 3.22 -2.30 -0.23
C ASP A 192 1.78 -2.80 -0.07
N VAL A 193 0.90 -1.91 0.37
CA VAL A 193 -0.56 -2.18 0.42
C VAL A 193 -1.34 -1.46 -0.67
N THR A 194 -0.66 -0.79 -1.60
CA THR A 194 -1.34 -0.12 -2.73
C THR A 194 -1.88 -1.09 -3.77
N GLU A 195 -1.47 -2.36 -3.72
CA GLU A 195 -2.14 -3.50 -4.37
C GLU A 195 -3.19 -4.20 -3.46
N SER A 196 -3.47 -3.67 -2.27
CA SER A 196 -4.31 -4.35 -1.25
C SER A 196 -5.50 -3.51 -0.76
N ILE A 197 -5.76 -2.35 -1.37
CA ILE A 197 -6.98 -1.56 -1.12
C ILE A 197 -8.01 -1.98 -2.17
N PRO A 198 -8.94 -2.90 -1.86
CA PRO A 198 -9.86 -3.38 -2.85
C PRO A 198 -10.97 -2.34 -3.02
N GLY A 199 -11.27 -2.00 -4.27
CA GLY A 199 -12.60 -1.47 -4.61
C GLY A 199 -12.70 -0.49 -5.77
N GLN A 200 -11.65 0.26 -6.12
CA GLN A 200 -11.80 1.30 -7.17
C GLN A 200 -10.73 1.34 -8.25
N GLN A 201 -9.46 1.01 -7.98
CA GLN A 201 -8.42 1.03 -9.02
C GLN A 201 -8.28 -0.31 -9.78
N GLU A 202 -8.42 -1.45 -9.09
CA GLU A 202 -8.32 -2.78 -9.72
C GLU A 202 -9.46 -3.07 -10.69
N GLU A 203 -10.71 -2.78 -10.34
CA GLU A 203 -11.83 -2.92 -11.28
C GLU A 203 -11.63 -2.07 -12.53
N VAL A 204 -11.07 -0.87 -12.40
CA VAL A 204 -10.81 0.02 -13.54
C VAL A 204 -9.66 -0.52 -14.39
N ARG A 205 -8.62 -1.10 -13.78
CA ARG A 205 -7.51 -1.73 -14.50
C ARG A 205 -7.95 -2.99 -15.24
N LEU A 206 -8.69 -3.88 -14.58
CA LEU A 206 -9.28 -5.07 -15.19
C LEU A 206 -10.25 -4.71 -16.31
N LYS A 207 -11.12 -3.71 -16.12
CA LYS A 207 -12.00 -3.19 -17.18
C LYS A 207 -11.20 -2.63 -18.36
N LYS A 208 -10.05 -1.97 -18.13
CA LYS A 208 -9.17 -1.48 -19.20
C LYS A 208 -8.46 -2.61 -19.95
N ILE A 209 -7.91 -3.60 -19.24
CA ILE A 209 -7.24 -4.75 -19.86
C ILE A 209 -8.25 -5.60 -20.63
N GLY A 210 -9.41 -5.90 -20.01
CA GLY A 210 -10.47 -6.71 -20.60
C GLY A 210 -11.19 -6.06 -21.79
N LYS A 211 -11.18 -4.71 -21.91
CA LYS A 211 -11.83 -4.00 -23.03
C LYS A 211 -11.29 -4.42 -24.40
N ASP A 212 -10.01 -4.81 -24.46
CA ASP A 212 -9.35 -5.20 -25.71
C ASP A 212 -9.36 -6.73 -25.93
N VAL A 213 -9.81 -7.53 -24.96
CA VAL A 213 -9.79 -9.00 -25.01
C VAL A 213 -11.17 -9.51 -25.41
N LYS A 214 -11.26 -10.17 -26.58
CA LYS A 214 -12.50 -10.85 -27.00
C LYS A 214 -12.58 -12.24 -26.35
N VAL A 215 -13.40 -12.35 -25.31
CA VAL A 215 -13.76 -13.62 -24.67
C VAL A 215 -15.13 -14.07 -25.19
N ALA A 216 -15.19 -15.28 -25.75
CA ALA A 216 -16.43 -15.91 -26.20
C ALA A 216 -17.12 -16.62 -25.02
N SER A 217 -18.43 -16.81 -25.10
CA SER A 217 -19.22 -17.42 -24.00
C SER A 217 -18.85 -18.87 -23.68
N ASP A 218 -18.20 -19.55 -24.62
CA ASP A 218 -17.71 -20.94 -24.51
C ASP A 218 -16.21 -21.03 -24.20
N ASP A 219 -15.49 -19.90 -24.12
CA ASP A 219 -14.08 -19.90 -23.73
C ASP A 219 -13.93 -20.39 -22.29
N SER A 220 -13.07 -21.40 -22.11
CA SER A 220 -12.81 -22.01 -20.82
C SER A 220 -11.36 -21.84 -20.37
N CYS A 221 -11.17 -21.80 -19.05
CA CYS A 221 -9.87 -21.88 -18.41
C CYS A 221 -9.76 -23.17 -17.61
N PHE A 222 -8.77 -24.01 -17.93
CA PHE A 222 -8.55 -25.27 -17.25
C PHE A 222 -7.51 -25.13 -16.14
N VAL A 223 -7.86 -25.61 -14.94
CA VAL A 223 -7.02 -25.49 -13.73
C VAL A 223 -6.37 -26.82 -13.42
N MET A 224 -5.04 -26.85 -13.53
CA MET A 224 -4.16 -27.96 -13.16
C MET A 224 -3.64 -27.71 -11.75
N MET A 225 -4.12 -28.47 -10.76
CA MET A 225 -3.77 -28.23 -9.36
C MET A 225 -3.79 -29.50 -8.51
N PRO A 226 -3.09 -29.53 -7.36
CA PRO A 226 -3.26 -30.56 -6.36
C PRO A 226 -4.69 -30.59 -5.80
N PHE A 227 -5.29 -31.78 -5.69
CA PHE A 227 -6.64 -31.95 -5.12
C PHE A 227 -6.66 -31.98 -3.59
N ALA A 228 -5.54 -32.35 -2.97
CA ALA A 228 -5.47 -32.48 -1.52
C ALA A 228 -5.49 -31.11 -0.84
N ASP A 229 -6.18 -31.03 0.30
CA ASP A 229 -6.12 -29.85 1.15
C ASP A 229 -4.70 -29.64 1.72
N PRO A 230 -4.31 -28.37 1.95
CA PRO A 230 -5.14 -27.16 1.86
C PRO A 230 -5.34 -26.60 0.45
N ILE A 231 -4.52 -27.00 -0.52
CA ILE A 231 -4.47 -26.42 -1.87
C ILE A 231 -5.75 -26.73 -2.66
N GLY A 232 -6.32 -27.93 -2.50
CA GLY A 232 -7.57 -28.33 -3.15
C GLY A 232 -8.70 -27.32 -2.92
N SER A 233 -8.84 -26.81 -1.69
CA SER A 233 -9.83 -25.80 -1.32
C SER A 233 -9.64 -24.43 -2.02
N TYR A 234 -8.50 -24.17 -2.65
CA TYR A 234 -8.22 -22.89 -3.31
C TYR A 234 -8.98 -22.76 -4.64
N TYR A 235 -9.44 -23.86 -5.22
CA TYR A 235 -10.24 -23.80 -6.44
C TYR A 235 -11.49 -22.94 -6.28
N GLU A 236 -12.39 -23.34 -5.37
CA GLU A 236 -13.67 -22.67 -5.14
C GLU A 236 -13.47 -21.25 -4.58
N LYS A 237 -12.41 -21.06 -3.78
CA LYS A 237 -12.14 -19.80 -3.08
C LYS A 237 -11.38 -18.76 -3.90
N ILE A 238 -10.60 -19.20 -4.90
CA ILE A 238 -9.60 -18.36 -5.57
C ILE A 238 -9.66 -18.53 -7.09
N TYR A 239 -9.40 -19.74 -7.61
CA TYR A 239 -9.23 -19.90 -9.07
C TYR A 239 -10.56 -19.77 -9.81
N GLU A 240 -11.63 -20.41 -9.34
CA GLU A 240 -12.97 -20.29 -9.91
C GLU A 240 -13.44 -18.82 -9.97
N PRO A 241 -13.44 -18.05 -8.87
CA PRO A 241 -13.85 -16.65 -8.93
C PRO A 241 -12.88 -15.78 -9.75
N ALA A 242 -11.57 -16.07 -9.77
CA ALA A 242 -10.61 -15.33 -10.62
C ALA A 242 -10.90 -15.51 -12.11
N ILE A 243 -11.22 -16.73 -12.52
CA ILE A 243 -11.52 -17.10 -13.91
C ILE A 243 -12.86 -16.49 -14.34
N LEU A 244 -13.89 -16.58 -13.50
CA LEU A 244 -15.18 -15.93 -13.74
C LEU A 244 -15.02 -14.40 -13.84
N LYS A 245 -14.16 -13.81 -13.00
CA LYS A 245 -13.81 -12.38 -13.05
C LYS A 245 -13.11 -11.98 -14.35
N ALA A 246 -12.36 -12.89 -14.97
CA ALA A 246 -11.76 -12.72 -16.30
C ALA A 246 -12.74 -13.00 -17.45
N GLY A 247 -13.96 -13.47 -17.15
CA GLY A 247 -15.02 -13.72 -18.13
C GLY A 247 -14.98 -15.10 -18.81
N LEU A 248 -14.20 -16.05 -18.30
CA LEU A 248 -14.13 -17.42 -18.84
C LEU A 248 -14.89 -18.41 -17.97
N ASN A 249 -15.18 -19.58 -18.53
CA ASN A 249 -15.74 -20.71 -17.79
C ASN A 249 -14.62 -21.49 -17.08
N PRO A 250 -14.63 -21.61 -15.73
CA PRO A 250 -13.65 -22.39 -14.99
C PRO A 250 -13.91 -23.89 -15.16
N VAL A 251 -12.83 -24.64 -15.43
CA VAL A 251 -12.87 -26.10 -15.53
C VAL A 251 -11.77 -26.68 -14.66
N ARG A 252 -12.15 -27.56 -13.73
CA ARG A 252 -11.23 -28.43 -12.98
C ARG A 252 -11.56 -29.87 -13.29
N ALA A 253 -10.53 -30.69 -13.29
CA ALA A 253 -10.59 -32.10 -13.64
C ALA A 253 -11.38 -33.00 -12.65
N ASP A 254 -12.19 -32.46 -11.74
CA ASP A 254 -12.95 -33.25 -10.75
C ASP A 254 -14.47 -33.04 -10.80
N ASN A 255 -14.98 -31.95 -11.38
CA ASN A 255 -16.42 -31.68 -11.38
C ASN A 255 -17.24 -32.62 -12.29
N GLU A 256 -16.64 -33.32 -13.27
CA GLU A 256 -17.36 -34.23 -14.20
C GLU A 256 -16.64 -35.57 -14.48
N ILE A 257 -15.51 -35.83 -13.81
CA ILE A 257 -14.51 -36.84 -14.24
C ILE A 257 -14.64 -38.21 -13.55
N PHE A 258 -15.63 -38.41 -12.68
CA PHE A 258 -15.95 -39.74 -12.11
C PHE A 258 -16.86 -40.60 -13.02
N GLY A 259 -16.97 -40.27 -14.30
CA GLY A 259 -17.54 -41.14 -15.33
C GLY A 259 -16.55 -42.22 -15.79
N THR A 260 -17.05 -43.36 -16.27
CA THR A 260 -16.31 -44.58 -16.65
C THR A 260 -15.41 -44.43 -17.91
N GLY A 261 -14.50 -43.45 -17.93
CA GLY A 261 -13.49 -43.21 -18.96
C GLY A 261 -12.06 -43.27 -18.41
N LYS A 262 -11.05 -43.32 -19.30
CA LYS A 262 -9.64 -43.19 -18.88
C LYS A 262 -9.42 -41.73 -18.46
N ILE A 263 -9.10 -41.50 -17.19
CA ILE A 263 -8.81 -40.18 -16.58
C ILE A 263 -7.93 -39.30 -17.48
N MET A 264 -6.95 -39.91 -18.14
CA MET A 264 -6.03 -39.25 -19.08
C MET A 264 -6.71 -38.65 -20.31
N ASP A 265 -7.73 -39.29 -20.87
CA ASP A 265 -8.43 -38.79 -22.05
C ASP A 265 -9.20 -37.51 -21.71
N GLN A 266 -9.76 -37.43 -20.50
CA GLN A 266 -10.51 -36.28 -20.03
C GLN A 266 -9.60 -35.10 -19.66
N ILE A 267 -8.45 -35.37 -19.01
CA ILE A 267 -7.40 -34.37 -18.79
C ILE A 267 -6.93 -33.81 -20.14
N TRP A 268 -6.63 -34.69 -21.10
CA TRP A 268 -6.22 -34.28 -22.44
C TRP A 268 -7.28 -33.43 -23.14
N SER A 269 -8.55 -33.87 -23.12
CA SER A 269 -9.67 -33.11 -23.68
C SER A 269 -9.84 -31.75 -23.00
N GLY A 270 -9.69 -31.67 -21.67
CA GLY A 270 -9.75 -30.42 -20.91
C GLY A 270 -8.66 -29.45 -21.32
N ILE A 271 -7.40 -29.91 -21.35
CA ILE A 271 -6.25 -29.11 -21.80
C ILE A 271 -6.43 -28.66 -23.25
N TYR A 272 -6.91 -29.56 -24.12
CA TYR A 272 -7.07 -29.28 -25.55
C TYR A 272 -8.21 -28.29 -25.83
N ALA A 273 -9.34 -28.41 -25.13
CA ALA A 273 -10.51 -27.55 -25.30
C ALA A 273 -10.31 -26.16 -24.66
N ALA A 274 -9.53 -26.07 -23.59
CA ALA A 274 -9.31 -24.82 -22.89
C ALA A 274 -8.58 -23.79 -23.75
N ARG A 275 -9.01 -22.53 -23.62
CA ARG A 275 -8.35 -21.41 -24.28
C ARG A 275 -7.05 -21.02 -23.59
N ILE A 276 -7.02 -21.16 -22.27
CA ILE A 276 -5.90 -20.84 -21.40
C ILE A 276 -5.92 -21.75 -20.17
N LEU A 277 -4.77 -21.97 -19.55
CA LEU A 277 -4.65 -22.81 -18.37
C LEU A 277 -4.07 -22.04 -17.18
N VAL A 278 -4.38 -22.52 -15.97
CA VAL A 278 -3.71 -22.13 -14.72
C VAL A 278 -3.03 -23.37 -14.15
N ALA A 279 -1.76 -23.27 -13.76
CA ALA A 279 -1.00 -24.36 -13.17
C ALA A 279 -0.54 -24.00 -11.76
N GLU A 280 -1.00 -24.73 -10.74
CA GLU A 280 -0.61 -24.56 -9.35
C GLU A 280 0.54 -25.51 -8.98
N LEU A 281 1.75 -24.96 -8.87
CA LEU A 281 3.00 -25.70 -8.75
C LEU A 281 3.44 -25.94 -7.30
N THR A 282 2.73 -25.36 -6.32
CA THR A 282 3.06 -25.54 -4.89
C THR A 282 3.14 -27.01 -4.53
N SER A 283 4.10 -27.37 -3.67
CA SER A 283 4.40 -28.75 -3.24
C SER A 283 4.94 -29.68 -4.33
N ARG A 284 5.23 -29.15 -5.52
CA ARG A 284 5.85 -29.90 -6.63
C ARG A 284 5.06 -31.15 -7.05
N ASN A 285 3.74 -31.05 -7.18
CA ASN A 285 2.90 -32.18 -7.54
C ASN A 285 3.27 -32.75 -8.94
N PRO A 286 3.68 -34.04 -9.05
CA PRO A 286 4.11 -34.63 -10.32
C PRO A 286 3.03 -34.63 -11.41
N ASN A 287 1.76 -34.77 -11.03
CA ASN A 287 0.65 -34.80 -11.99
C ASN A 287 0.47 -33.42 -12.64
N VAL A 288 0.56 -32.34 -11.86
CA VAL A 288 0.47 -30.98 -12.39
C VAL A 288 1.61 -30.70 -13.37
N PHE A 289 2.84 -31.14 -13.09
CA PHE A 289 3.94 -31.00 -14.04
C PHE A 289 3.77 -31.82 -15.31
N TYR A 290 3.20 -33.02 -15.18
CA TYR A 290 2.89 -33.85 -16.33
C TYR A 290 1.85 -33.16 -17.24
N GLU A 291 0.75 -32.67 -16.67
CA GLU A 291 -0.29 -31.90 -17.38
C GLU A 291 0.27 -30.62 -18.01
N LEU A 292 1.11 -29.89 -17.27
CA LEU A 292 1.82 -28.71 -17.77
C LEU A 292 2.70 -29.04 -18.98
N GLY A 293 3.41 -30.18 -18.95
CA GLY A 293 4.18 -30.66 -20.08
C GLY A 293 3.33 -30.91 -21.33
N LEU A 294 2.13 -31.49 -21.17
CA LEU A 294 1.18 -31.67 -22.27
C LEU A 294 0.65 -30.32 -22.79
N ALA A 295 0.33 -29.39 -21.90
CA ALA A 295 -0.12 -28.05 -22.27
C ALA A 295 0.96 -27.29 -23.06
N HIS A 296 2.22 -27.36 -22.64
CA HIS A 296 3.35 -26.79 -23.35
C HIS A 296 3.55 -27.44 -24.73
N ALA A 297 3.45 -28.77 -24.83
CA ALA A 297 3.54 -29.48 -26.10
C ALA A 297 2.44 -29.04 -27.10
N LEU A 298 1.24 -28.76 -26.59
CA LEU A 298 0.11 -28.22 -27.35
C LEU A 298 0.17 -26.70 -27.58
N ARG A 299 1.22 -26.03 -27.11
CA ARG A 299 1.40 -24.56 -27.19
C ARG A 299 0.23 -23.79 -26.60
N LYS A 300 -0.36 -24.30 -25.53
CA LYS A 300 -1.40 -23.58 -24.81
C LYS A 300 -0.76 -22.50 -23.92
N PRO A 301 -1.38 -21.31 -23.81
CA PRO A 301 -0.93 -20.31 -22.84
C PRO A 301 -1.23 -20.80 -21.43
N VAL A 302 -0.27 -20.65 -20.51
CA VAL A 302 -0.41 -21.11 -19.12
C VAL A 302 0.02 -20.01 -18.14
N VAL A 303 -0.85 -19.73 -17.17
CA VAL A 303 -0.52 -18.88 -16.01
C VAL A 303 0.02 -19.78 -14.89
N LEU A 304 1.28 -19.60 -14.52
CA LEU A 304 1.94 -20.38 -13.48
C LEU A 304 1.75 -19.71 -12.10
N VAL A 305 1.44 -20.51 -11.09
CA VAL A 305 1.23 -20.06 -9.71
C VAL A 305 2.03 -20.96 -8.76
N SER A 306 2.64 -20.38 -7.72
CA SER A 306 3.33 -21.13 -6.68
C SER A 306 3.40 -20.35 -5.36
N ALA A 307 3.38 -21.03 -4.21
CA ALA A 307 3.63 -20.40 -2.92
C ALA A 307 5.11 -20.01 -2.72
N THR A 308 6.03 -20.70 -3.40
CA THR A 308 7.48 -20.50 -3.23
C THR A 308 8.25 -20.74 -4.52
N GLU A 309 9.33 -19.98 -4.72
CA GLU A 309 10.26 -20.18 -5.85
C GLU A 309 10.94 -21.55 -5.80
N ALA A 310 11.09 -22.11 -4.59
CA ALA A 310 11.67 -23.44 -4.41
C ALA A 310 10.84 -24.52 -5.11
N ASP A 311 9.53 -24.35 -5.27
CA ASP A 311 8.68 -25.35 -5.92
C ASP A 311 8.74 -25.30 -7.45
N VAL A 312 9.36 -24.26 -8.01
CA VAL A 312 9.44 -24.06 -9.46
C VAL A 312 10.75 -24.63 -10.01
N PRO A 313 10.72 -25.67 -10.87
CA PRO A 313 11.89 -26.19 -11.56
C PRO A 313 12.61 -25.10 -12.36
N PHE A 314 13.94 -25.21 -12.48
CA PHE A 314 14.76 -24.24 -13.20
C PHE A 314 14.26 -23.99 -14.64
N ASP A 315 13.80 -25.03 -15.32
CA ASP A 315 13.25 -24.96 -16.67
C ASP A 315 11.99 -24.10 -16.78
N LEU A 316 11.29 -23.80 -15.68
CA LEU A 316 10.10 -22.94 -15.68
C LEU A 316 10.39 -21.52 -15.18
N LYS A 317 11.56 -21.26 -14.59
CA LYS A 317 11.87 -19.96 -13.96
C LYS A 317 11.96 -18.79 -14.93
N HIS A 318 12.16 -19.06 -16.21
CA HIS A 318 12.17 -18.05 -17.27
C HIS A 318 10.74 -17.64 -17.70
N ILE A 319 9.73 -18.40 -17.27
CA ILE A 319 8.31 -18.08 -17.46
C ILE A 319 7.85 -17.28 -16.24
N ARG A 320 6.96 -16.32 -16.46
CA ARG A 320 6.37 -15.54 -15.38
C ARG A 320 5.56 -16.45 -14.44
N VAL A 321 5.92 -16.47 -13.16
CA VAL A 321 5.19 -17.17 -12.10
C VAL A 321 4.58 -16.17 -11.13
N ILE A 322 3.32 -16.38 -10.76
CA ILE A 322 2.64 -15.64 -9.70
C ILE A 322 3.00 -16.30 -8.36
N TYR A 323 3.67 -15.55 -7.49
CA TYR A 323 3.95 -16.00 -6.14
C TYR A 323 2.92 -15.45 -5.14
N TYR A 324 2.49 -16.30 -4.20
CA TYR A 324 1.62 -15.91 -3.08
C TYR A 324 2.23 -16.29 -1.73
N GLU A 325 2.02 -15.46 -0.71
CA GLU A 325 2.61 -15.64 0.61
C GLU A 325 1.51 -15.84 1.65
N MET A 326 1.38 -17.06 2.20
CA MET A 326 0.27 -17.41 3.10
C MET A 326 0.29 -16.67 4.46
N THR A 327 1.41 -16.01 4.80
CA THR A 327 1.55 -15.16 5.99
C THR A 327 0.79 -13.83 5.84
N ASP A 328 0.51 -13.39 4.61
CA ASP A 328 -0.26 -12.19 4.32
C ASP A 328 -1.75 -12.49 4.53
N PRO A 329 -2.47 -11.83 5.46
CA PRO A 329 -3.89 -12.10 5.70
C PRO A 329 -4.80 -11.88 4.49
N PHE A 330 -4.32 -11.22 3.43
CA PHE A 330 -5.05 -10.98 2.18
C PHE A 330 -4.53 -11.79 0.99
N TRP A 331 -3.63 -12.74 1.21
CA TRP A 331 -2.96 -13.48 0.14
C TRP A 331 -3.95 -14.10 -0.87
N GLY A 332 -5.09 -14.61 -0.40
CA GLY A 332 -6.09 -15.25 -1.26
C GLY A 332 -6.78 -14.27 -2.22
N GLN A 333 -7.15 -13.10 -1.72
CA GLN A 333 -7.73 -12.03 -2.53
C GLN A 333 -6.71 -11.52 -3.56
N LYS A 334 -5.48 -11.24 -3.12
CA LYS A 334 -4.39 -10.81 -4.00
C LYS A 334 -4.09 -11.84 -5.08
N LEU A 335 -4.10 -13.12 -4.72
CA LEU A 335 -3.87 -14.20 -5.68
C LEU A 335 -5.00 -14.27 -6.71
N MET A 336 -6.26 -14.19 -6.29
CA MET A 336 -7.42 -14.17 -7.19
C MET A 336 -7.32 -13.02 -8.20
N ASP A 337 -6.98 -11.81 -7.73
CA ASP A 337 -6.86 -10.63 -8.59
C ASP A 337 -5.68 -10.76 -9.56
N LYS A 338 -4.52 -11.21 -9.08
CA LYS A 338 -3.34 -11.47 -9.92
C LYS A 338 -3.61 -12.54 -10.97
N VAL A 339 -4.30 -13.62 -10.63
CA VAL A 339 -4.67 -14.68 -11.59
C VAL A 339 -5.59 -14.11 -12.66
N SER A 340 -6.63 -13.36 -12.28
CA SER A 340 -7.57 -12.74 -13.23
C SER A 340 -6.85 -11.78 -14.20
N GLU A 341 -5.97 -10.92 -13.69
CA GLU A 341 -5.18 -10.00 -14.53
C GLU A 341 -4.23 -10.75 -15.48
N ASN A 342 -3.54 -11.79 -15.00
CA ASN A 342 -2.59 -12.55 -15.82
C ASN A 342 -3.31 -13.39 -16.87
N ILE A 343 -4.50 -13.93 -16.59
CA ILE A 343 -5.34 -14.58 -17.59
C ILE A 343 -5.64 -13.60 -18.73
N LEU A 344 -6.17 -12.41 -18.42
CA LEU A 344 -6.49 -11.42 -19.45
C LEU A 344 -5.24 -10.94 -20.21
N SER A 345 -4.12 -10.76 -19.51
CA SER A 345 -2.83 -10.40 -20.12
C SER A 345 -2.34 -11.48 -21.09
N ALA A 346 -2.39 -12.75 -20.68
CA ALA A 346 -1.98 -13.89 -21.50
C ALA A 346 -2.93 -14.12 -22.69
N LEU A 347 -4.22 -13.77 -22.57
CA LEU A 347 -5.14 -13.78 -23.71
C LEU A 347 -4.86 -12.64 -24.71
N LYS A 348 -4.33 -11.51 -24.23
CA LYS A 348 -3.94 -10.38 -25.08
C LYS A 348 -2.61 -10.63 -25.79
N ASN A 349 -1.64 -11.19 -25.08
CA ASN A 349 -0.27 -11.48 -25.55
C ASN A 349 0.07 -12.96 -25.30
N PRO A 350 -0.52 -13.92 -26.04
CA PRO A 350 -0.35 -15.35 -25.78
C PRO A 350 1.10 -15.83 -25.91
N GLU A 351 1.91 -15.19 -26.74
CA GLU A 351 3.33 -15.49 -26.92
C GLU A 351 4.17 -15.34 -25.65
N GLU A 352 3.76 -14.48 -24.71
CA GLU A 352 4.45 -14.31 -23.42
C GLU A 352 4.10 -15.43 -22.42
N ALA A 353 3.00 -16.14 -22.67
CA ALA A 353 2.49 -17.21 -21.82
C ALA A 353 2.64 -18.61 -22.43
N ILE A 354 3.18 -18.71 -23.65
CA ILE A 354 3.48 -19.96 -24.35
C ILE A 354 4.99 -20.20 -24.26
N LEU A 355 5.38 -21.42 -23.88
CA LEU A 355 6.78 -21.83 -23.88
C LEU A 355 7.38 -21.68 -25.31
N PRO A 356 8.44 -20.85 -25.51
CA PRO A 356 9.00 -20.60 -26.82
C PRO A 356 9.73 -21.82 -27.40
N ARG A 357 9.70 -21.99 -28.73
CA ARG A 357 10.44 -23.04 -29.43
C ARG A 357 11.93 -22.67 -29.49
N VAL A 358 12.78 -23.47 -28.87
CA VAL A 358 14.26 -23.36 -29.03
C VAL A 358 14.71 -23.73 -30.45
N LEU A 359 13.87 -24.39 -31.25
CA LEU A 359 14.23 -24.98 -32.56
C LEU A 359 13.90 -24.12 -33.79
N GLU A 360 13.30 -22.93 -33.66
CA GLU A 360 12.93 -22.09 -34.81
C GLU A 360 13.95 -21.00 -35.15
N ASN A 361 15.07 -20.91 -34.41
CA ASN A 361 16.22 -20.06 -34.75
C ASN A 361 17.31 -20.86 -35.49
N LYS A 362 16.99 -21.38 -36.67
CA LYS A 362 17.98 -21.85 -37.65
C LYS A 362 17.67 -21.38 -39.04
#